data_AF-A0A964BIZ6-F1
#
_entry.id   AF-A0A964BIZ6-F1
#
_cell.length_a   1.000
_cell.length_b   1.000
_cell.length_c   1.000
_cell.angle_alpha   90.00
_cell.angle_beta   90.00
_cell.angle_gamma   90.00
#
_symmetry.space_group_name_H-M   'P 1'
#
loop_
_entity.id
_entity.type
_entity.pdbx_description
1 polymer ?
#
loop_
_entity_poly.entity_id
_entity_poly.type
_entity_poly.pdbx_seq_one_letter_code
_entity_poly.pdbx_strand_id
1 'polypeptide(L)'
;MTIDIRTDIPADIHPGVLAEHENVLNQANTIGFHVLKDGLGALSEIYSTLGKLHDATAAWDAVSPKTNQLVRGRVAEVSLPSKDLIAAAERAFDTSAKFVDRQTTALNRHVTALETRIASAITDPYAKTPIGAEIRQHVKGLKDNQRMDFVRSLITAGKKSDVAAVLDAPGYLSGLNDETHTLVREMAAEAFAPWTTGSSAPRARCSRGWSGPPATS
;
A
#
# COMPACT_ATOMS: atom_id res chain seq x y z
N MET A 1 1.10 -0.78 -22.21
CA MET A 1 0.97 -2.09 -22.91
C MET A 1 -0.43 -2.59 -22.63
N THR A 2 -1.30 -2.60 -23.64
CA THR A 2 -2.63 -3.22 -23.53
C THR A 2 -2.46 -4.69 -23.89
N ILE A 3 -2.64 -5.57 -22.92
CA ILE A 3 -2.75 -7.01 -23.14
C ILE A 3 -4.24 -7.28 -23.40
N ASP A 4 -4.53 -8.07 -24.44
CA ASP A 4 -5.90 -8.43 -24.76
C ASP A 4 -6.46 -9.42 -23.74
N ILE A 5 -7.73 -9.23 -23.37
CA ILE A 5 -8.41 -10.12 -22.41
C ILE A 5 -8.72 -11.44 -23.12
N ARG A 6 -8.05 -12.49 -22.68
CA ARG A 6 -8.31 -13.88 -23.05
C ARG A 6 -9.37 -14.50 -22.15
N THR A 7 -10.24 -15.33 -22.72
CA THR A 7 -11.35 -15.99 -22.01
C THR A 7 -10.94 -17.27 -21.29
N ASP A 8 -9.77 -17.82 -21.61
CA ASP A 8 -9.22 -19.04 -21.03
C ASP A 8 -8.41 -18.78 -19.75
N ILE A 9 -8.10 -17.51 -19.47
CA ILE A 9 -7.36 -17.09 -18.28
C ILE A 9 -8.33 -16.32 -17.35
N PRO A 10 -8.29 -16.55 -16.03
CA PRO A 10 -9.05 -15.75 -15.08
C PRO A 10 -8.82 -14.24 -15.24
N ALA A 11 -9.89 -13.46 -15.21
CA ALA A 11 -9.82 -12.01 -15.43
C ALA A 11 -9.22 -11.23 -14.24
N ASP A 12 -9.23 -11.82 -13.04
CA ASP A 12 -8.70 -11.26 -11.80
C ASP A 12 -7.17 -11.15 -11.77
N ILE A 13 -6.47 -11.91 -12.61
CA ILE A 13 -5.01 -11.82 -12.77
C ILE A 13 -4.59 -10.96 -13.98
N HIS A 14 -5.55 -10.36 -14.68
CA HIS A 14 -5.25 -9.44 -15.77
C HIS A 14 -4.63 -8.15 -15.21
N PRO A 15 -3.56 -7.60 -15.82
CA PRO A 15 -2.92 -6.38 -15.32
C PRO A 15 -3.86 -5.17 -15.24
N GLY A 16 -4.93 -5.17 -16.06
CA GLY A 16 -5.97 -4.14 -16.04
C GLY A 16 -6.77 -4.04 -14.74
N VAL A 17 -6.70 -5.03 -13.84
CA VAL A 17 -7.34 -4.97 -12.51
C VAL A 17 -6.80 -3.80 -11.67
N LEU A 18 -5.57 -3.35 -11.94
CA LEU A 18 -4.98 -2.20 -11.23
C LEU A 18 -5.37 -0.83 -11.80
N ALA A 19 -6.21 -0.77 -12.85
CA ALA A 19 -6.59 0.49 -13.49
C ALA A 19 -7.32 1.45 -12.54
N GLU A 20 -8.15 0.93 -11.64
CA GLU A 20 -8.87 1.76 -10.64
C GLU A 20 -7.91 2.47 -9.67
N HIS A 21 -6.74 1.86 -9.42
CA HIS A 21 -5.73 2.40 -8.52
C HIS A 21 -4.71 3.30 -9.23
N GLU A 22 -4.74 3.37 -10.57
CA GLU A 22 -3.79 4.14 -11.36
C GLU A 22 -3.82 5.63 -10.99
N ASN A 23 -5.01 6.22 -10.81
CA ASN A 23 -5.13 7.64 -10.45
C ASN A 23 -4.45 7.99 -9.12
N VAL A 24 -4.43 7.06 -8.17
CA VAL A 24 -3.85 7.26 -6.84
C VAL A 24 -2.35 6.94 -6.86
N LEU A 25 -1.95 5.86 -7.52
CA LEU A 25 -0.58 5.36 -7.48
C LEU A 25 0.33 5.96 -8.57
N ASN A 26 -0.21 6.35 -9.72
CA ASN A 26 0.55 6.88 -10.87
C ASN A 26 0.90 8.36 -10.72
N GLN A 27 1.32 8.76 -9.52
CA GLN A 27 1.75 10.13 -9.23
C GLN A 27 3.26 10.24 -9.38
N ALA A 28 3.71 11.19 -10.20
CA ALA A 28 5.12 11.44 -10.44
C ALA A 28 5.88 11.70 -9.13
N ASN A 29 7.08 11.13 -9.00
CA ASN A 29 7.96 11.27 -7.83
C ASN A 29 7.37 10.72 -6.51
N THR A 30 6.45 9.77 -6.58
CA THR A 30 5.93 9.05 -5.40
C THR A 30 6.38 7.60 -5.39
N ILE A 31 6.38 6.98 -4.21
CA ILE A 31 6.59 5.53 -4.07
C ILE A 31 5.48 4.74 -4.80
N GLY A 32 4.27 5.30 -4.88
CA GLY A 32 3.13 4.71 -5.58
C GLY A 32 3.43 4.37 -7.04
N PHE A 33 4.21 5.21 -7.73
CA PHE A 33 4.59 4.96 -9.13
C PHE A 33 5.38 3.65 -9.29
N HIS A 34 6.31 3.39 -8.37
CA HIS A 34 7.10 2.17 -8.36
C HIS A 34 6.24 0.95 -7.97
N VAL A 35 5.38 1.09 -6.97
CA VAL A 35 4.43 0.05 -6.55
C VAL A 35 3.52 -0.38 -7.70
N LEU A 36 2.95 0.58 -8.43
CA LEU A 36 2.09 0.31 -9.58
C LEU A 36 2.86 -0.40 -10.69
N LYS A 37 4.08 0.06 -10.99
CA LYS A 37 4.93 -0.56 -12.01
C LYS A 37 5.30 -2.01 -11.66
N ASP A 38 5.69 -2.27 -10.42
CA ASP A 38 6.09 -3.58 -9.93
C ASP A 38 4.89 -4.55 -9.98
N GLY A 39 3.70 -4.09 -9.56
CA GLY A 39 2.45 -4.86 -9.62
C GLY A 39 1.99 -5.16 -11.05
N LEU A 40 1.96 -4.16 -11.93
CA LEU A 40 1.63 -4.35 -13.35
C LEU A 40 2.61 -5.31 -14.03
N GLY A 41 3.90 -5.20 -13.71
CA GLY A 41 4.92 -6.12 -14.20
C GLY A 41 4.66 -7.57 -13.79
N ALA A 42 4.38 -7.81 -12.50
CA ALA A 42 4.10 -9.15 -11.98
C ALA A 42 2.86 -9.77 -12.64
N LEU A 43 1.75 -9.04 -12.70
CA LEU A 43 0.51 -9.50 -13.32
C LEU A 43 0.69 -9.75 -14.83
N SER A 44 1.40 -8.85 -15.53
CA SER A 44 1.69 -9.02 -16.95
C SER A 44 2.49 -10.29 -17.23
N GLU A 45 3.48 -10.62 -16.40
CA GLU A 45 4.30 -11.82 -16.57
C GLU A 45 3.50 -13.09 -16.28
N ILE A 46 2.72 -13.13 -15.19
CA ILE A 46 1.84 -14.25 -14.86
C ILE A 46 0.83 -14.48 -16.00
N TYR A 47 0.16 -13.41 -16.44
CA TYR A 47 -0.86 -13.50 -17.49
C TYR A 47 -0.28 -14.01 -18.81
N SER A 48 0.87 -13.48 -19.22
CA SER A 48 1.59 -13.89 -20.43
C SER A 48 2.06 -15.35 -20.36
N THR A 49 2.60 -15.77 -19.22
CA THR A 49 3.12 -17.14 -19.03
C THR A 49 2.00 -18.18 -19.01
N LEU A 50 0.88 -17.88 -18.36
CA LEU A 50 -0.32 -18.72 -18.42
C LEU A 50 -0.88 -18.80 -19.85
N GLY A 51 -0.98 -17.67 -20.56
CA GLY A 51 -1.45 -17.67 -21.93
C GLY A 51 -0.61 -18.54 -22.85
N LYS A 52 0.72 -18.44 -22.76
CA LYS A 52 1.64 -19.31 -23.52
C LYS A 52 1.47 -20.79 -23.17
N LEU A 53 1.17 -21.11 -21.91
CA LEU A 53 0.94 -22.48 -21.47
C LEU A 53 -0.39 -23.04 -22.02
N HIS A 54 -1.44 -22.22 -22.02
CA HIS A 54 -2.72 -22.58 -22.66
C HIS A 54 -2.56 -22.76 -24.18
N ASP A 55 -1.84 -21.86 -24.85
CA ASP A 55 -1.57 -21.96 -26.29
C ASP A 55 -0.74 -23.22 -26.63
N ALA A 56 0.28 -23.51 -25.82
CA ALA A 56 1.09 -24.73 -25.98
C ALA A 56 0.26 -25.99 -25.76
N THR A 57 -0.66 -25.98 -24.79
CA THR A 57 -1.56 -27.11 -24.51
C THR A 57 -2.55 -27.32 -25.66
N ALA A 58 -3.17 -26.25 -26.17
CA ALA A 58 -4.08 -26.31 -27.31
C ALA A 58 -3.38 -26.77 -28.59
N ALA A 59 -2.17 -26.28 -28.86
CA ALA A 59 -1.36 -26.72 -29.99
C ALA A 59 -0.94 -28.18 -29.85
N TRP A 60 -0.60 -28.63 -28.64
CA TRP A 60 -0.31 -30.03 -28.35
C TRP A 60 -1.53 -30.91 -28.63
N ASP A 61 -2.71 -30.55 -28.14
CA ASP A 61 -3.93 -31.33 -28.33
C ASP A 61 -4.39 -31.40 -29.79
N ALA A 62 -4.07 -30.40 -30.60
CA ALA A 62 -4.37 -30.39 -32.03
C ALA A 62 -3.51 -31.37 -32.84
N VAL A 63 -2.29 -31.65 -32.39
CA VAL A 63 -1.30 -32.44 -33.14
C VAL A 63 -1.08 -33.83 -32.54
N SER A 64 -1.40 -34.01 -31.26
CA SER A 64 -1.01 -35.21 -30.52
C SER A 64 -1.88 -36.43 -30.81
N PRO A 65 -1.27 -37.63 -30.85
CA PRO A 65 -2.03 -38.86 -30.98
C PRO A 65 -2.88 -39.07 -29.73
N LYS A 66 -4.19 -39.08 -29.93
CA LYS A 66 -5.14 -39.29 -28.86
C LYS A 66 -5.24 -40.78 -28.53
N THR A 67 -5.15 -41.11 -27.25
CA THR A 67 -5.23 -42.49 -26.78
C THR A 67 -6.54 -42.70 -26.04
N ASN A 68 -7.26 -43.79 -26.34
CA ASN A 68 -8.46 -44.16 -25.60
C ASN A 68 -8.07 -44.68 -24.21
N GLN A 69 -8.42 -43.93 -23.16
CA GLN A 69 -8.25 -44.35 -21.77
C GLN A 69 -9.60 -44.38 -21.06
N LEU A 70 -9.76 -45.33 -20.13
CA LEU A 70 -10.92 -45.38 -19.24
C LEU A 70 -10.77 -44.32 -18.15
N VAL A 71 -11.48 -43.21 -18.29
CA VAL A 71 -11.56 -42.13 -17.29
C VAL A 71 -12.94 -42.18 -16.63
N ARG A 72 -12.98 -42.44 -15.31
CA ARG A 72 -14.24 -42.57 -14.54
C ARG A 72 -15.24 -43.57 -15.14
N GLY A 73 -14.75 -44.72 -15.62
CA GLY A 73 -15.58 -45.80 -16.16
C GLY A 73 -16.13 -45.57 -17.57
N ARG A 74 -15.73 -44.51 -18.26
CA ARG A 74 -16.04 -44.26 -19.68
C ARG A 74 -14.75 -44.18 -20.49
N VAL A 75 -14.77 -44.70 -21.71
CA VAL A 75 -13.65 -44.54 -22.65
C VAL A 75 -13.64 -43.09 -23.10
N ALA A 76 -12.56 -42.39 -22.82
CA ALA A 76 -12.30 -41.02 -23.25
C ALA A 76 -10.99 -40.97 -24.04
N GLU A 77 -10.98 -40.19 -25.12
CA GLU A 77 -9.72 -39.84 -25.79
C GLU A 77 -8.94 -38.87 -24.90
N VAL A 78 -7.73 -39.26 -24.52
CA VAL A 78 -6.81 -38.43 -23.74
C VAL A 78 -5.53 -38.22 -24.53
N SER A 79 -5.12 -36.96 -24.63
CA SER A 79 -3.81 -36.52 -25.10
C SER A 79 -2.87 -36.45 -23.90
N LEU A 80 -1.78 -37.22 -23.91
CA LEU A 80 -0.78 -37.17 -22.85
C LEU A 80 0.34 -36.20 -23.25
N PRO A 81 0.65 -35.18 -22.44
CA PRO A 81 1.73 -34.24 -22.74
C PRO A 81 3.08 -34.97 -22.80
N SER A 82 3.94 -34.57 -23.75
CA SER A 82 5.31 -35.09 -23.82
C SER A 82 6.13 -34.65 -22.60
N LYS A 83 7.13 -35.46 -22.24
CA LYS A 83 8.09 -35.10 -21.17
C LYS A 83 8.80 -33.78 -21.45
N ASP A 84 9.08 -33.48 -22.72
CA ASP A 84 9.73 -32.24 -23.13
C ASP A 84 8.82 -31.02 -22.93
N LEU A 85 7.51 -31.16 -23.19
CA LEU A 85 6.53 -30.10 -22.94
C LEU A 85 6.37 -29.84 -21.44
N ILE A 86 6.33 -30.89 -20.61
CA ILE A 86 6.31 -30.76 -19.15
C ILE A 86 7.55 -30.03 -18.67
N ALA A 87 8.75 -30.46 -19.09
CA ALA A 87 10.00 -29.82 -18.68
C ALA A 87 10.13 -28.37 -19.16
N ALA A 88 9.60 -28.04 -20.34
CA ALA A 88 9.54 -26.66 -20.84
C ALA A 88 8.57 -25.80 -20.01
N ALA A 89 7.40 -26.34 -19.66
CA ALA A 89 6.43 -25.67 -18.81
C ALA A 89 6.98 -25.40 -17.40
N GLU A 90 7.66 -26.39 -16.80
CA GLU A 90 8.32 -26.23 -15.50
C GLU A 90 9.37 -25.10 -15.52
N ARG A 91 10.22 -25.04 -16.55
CA ARG A 91 11.20 -23.95 -16.69
C ARG A 91 10.55 -22.58 -16.88
N ALA A 92 9.47 -22.50 -17.64
CA ALA A 92 8.72 -21.26 -17.83
C ALA A 92 8.09 -20.81 -16.51
N PHE A 93 7.49 -21.73 -15.76
CA PHE A 93 6.93 -21.47 -14.44
C PHE A 93 8.00 -21.01 -13.45
N ASP A 94 9.14 -21.71 -13.35
CA ASP A 94 10.25 -21.34 -12.46
C ASP A 94 10.78 -19.94 -12.74
N THR A 95 10.84 -19.55 -14.01
CA THR A 95 11.30 -18.22 -14.41
C THR A 95 10.29 -17.15 -14.02
N SER A 96 9.00 -17.39 -14.28
CA SER A 96 7.91 -16.50 -13.91
C SER A 96 7.80 -16.35 -12.38
N ALA A 97 7.84 -17.46 -11.64
CA ALA A 97 7.79 -17.47 -10.18
C ALA A 97 8.91 -16.62 -9.57
N LYS A 98 10.16 -16.79 -10.03
CA LYS A 98 11.30 -15.96 -9.59
C LYS A 98 11.12 -14.49 -9.89
N PHE A 99 10.48 -14.15 -11.00
CA PHE A 99 10.18 -12.75 -11.33
C PHE A 99 9.13 -12.18 -10.38
N VAL A 100 8.02 -12.90 -10.16
CA VAL A 100 6.95 -12.50 -9.23
C VAL A 100 7.48 -12.37 -7.81
N ASP A 101 8.28 -13.31 -7.32
CA ASP A 101 8.88 -13.25 -5.98
C ASP A 101 9.72 -11.98 -5.78
N ARG A 102 10.48 -11.57 -6.81
CA ARG A 102 11.25 -10.33 -6.78
C ARG A 102 10.34 -9.11 -6.69
N GLN A 103 9.24 -9.10 -7.43
CA GLN A 103 8.25 -8.01 -7.37
C GLN A 103 7.56 -7.95 -6.01
N THR A 104 7.10 -9.08 -5.47
CA THR A 104 6.50 -9.17 -4.13
C THR A 104 7.48 -8.70 -3.06
N THR A 105 8.75 -9.08 -3.17
CA THR A 105 9.80 -8.60 -2.27
C THR A 105 9.99 -7.08 -2.38
N ALA A 106 9.94 -6.51 -3.59
CA ALA A 106 10.01 -5.06 -3.79
C ALA A 106 8.79 -4.33 -3.20
N LEU A 107 7.58 -4.86 -3.42
CA LEU A 107 6.34 -4.35 -2.84
C LEU A 107 6.41 -4.31 -1.30
N ASN A 108 6.87 -5.41 -0.67
CA ASN A 108 7.05 -5.44 0.78
C ASN A 108 8.05 -4.40 1.27
N ARG A 109 9.13 -4.15 0.53
CA ARG A 109 10.09 -3.06 0.86
C ARG A 109 9.43 -1.69 0.77
N HIS A 110 8.59 -1.44 -0.24
CA HIS A 110 7.85 -0.19 -0.36
C HIS A 110 6.86 0.01 0.80
N VAL A 111 6.16 -1.05 1.21
CA VAL A 111 5.28 -1.04 2.39
C VAL A 111 6.06 -0.66 3.65
N THR A 112 7.16 -1.36 3.94
CA THR A 112 8.01 -1.05 5.10
C THR A 112 8.59 0.37 5.06
N ALA A 113 8.94 0.86 3.86
CA ALA A 113 9.42 2.24 3.70
C ALA A 113 8.32 3.26 4.00
N LEU A 114 7.07 3.01 3.57
CA LEU A 114 5.92 3.85 3.88
C LEU A 114 5.59 3.83 5.38
N GLU A 115 5.59 2.65 6.00
CA GLU A 115 5.40 2.50 7.45
C GLU A 115 6.46 3.27 8.24
N THR A 116 7.72 3.18 7.82
CA THR A 116 8.84 3.92 8.43
C THR A 116 8.64 5.43 8.27
N ARG A 117 8.21 5.87 7.08
CA ARG A 117 7.94 7.30 6.82
C ARG A 117 6.80 7.81 7.71
N ILE A 118 5.70 7.07 7.81
CA ILE A 118 4.56 7.41 8.68
C ILE A 118 5.02 7.44 10.15
N ALA A 119 5.75 6.42 10.60
CA ALA A 119 6.28 6.36 11.96
C ALA A 119 7.18 7.57 12.26
N SER A 120 8.10 7.92 11.37
CA SER A 120 8.98 9.10 11.52
C SER A 120 8.22 10.42 11.50
N ALA A 121 7.12 10.50 10.73
CA ALA A 121 6.30 11.69 10.63
C ALA A 121 5.51 11.95 11.92
N ILE A 122 5.05 10.90 12.59
CA ILE A 122 4.23 10.99 13.81
C ILE A 122 5.10 11.03 15.08
N THR A 123 6.25 10.36 15.08
CA THR A 123 7.13 10.32 16.26
C THR A 123 7.92 11.62 16.45
N ASP A 124 8.13 11.98 17.72
CA ASP A 124 8.92 13.14 18.14
C ASP A 124 9.72 12.76 19.41
N PRO A 125 11.03 13.06 19.49
CA PRO A 125 11.81 12.80 20.71
C PRO A 125 11.24 13.49 21.95
N TYR A 126 10.50 14.58 21.80
CA TYR A 126 9.86 15.30 22.90
C TYR A 126 8.82 14.44 23.65
N ALA A 127 8.23 13.43 22.98
CA ALA A 127 7.23 12.54 23.57
C ALA A 127 7.73 11.77 24.81
N LYS A 128 9.05 11.51 24.87
CA LYS A 128 9.72 10.75 25.93
C LYS A 128 10.20 11.62 27.09
N THR A 129 9.99 12.93 27.02
CA THR A 129 10.37 13.86 28.08
C THR A 129 9.36 13.82 29.24
N PRO A 130 9.72 14.32 30.44
CA PRO A 130 8.78 14.50 31.54
C PRO A 130 7.54 15.30 31.13
N ILE A 131 7.70 16.28 30.24
CA ILE A 131 6.60 17.11 29.73
C ILE A 131 5.62 16.26 28.90
N GLY A 132 6.12 15.28 28.15
CA GLY A 132 5.26 14.32 27.46
C GLY A 132 4.38 13.51 28.42
N ALA A 133 4.92 13.15 29.59
CA ALA A 133 4.13 12.50 30.64
C ALA A 133 3.04 13.41 31.23
N GLU A 134 3.35 14.70 31.43
CA GLU A 134 2.38 15.70 31.89
C GLU A 134 1.24 15.90 30.89
N ILE A 135 1.54 15.93 29.58
CA ILE A 135 0.53 16.03 28.52
C ILE A 135 -0.42 14.82 28.59
N ARG A 136 0.10 13.60 28.72
CA ARG A 136 -0.74 12.39 28.87
C ARG A 136 -1.63 12.46 30.12
N GLN A 137 -1.07 12.90 31.25
CA GLN A 137 -1.84 13.08 32.49
C GLN A 137 -2.92 14.14 32.34
N HIS A 138 -2.64 15.25 31.63
CA HIS A 138 -3.63 16.27 31.33
C HIS A 138 -4.80 15.70 30.52
N VAL A 139 -4.51 14.97 29.43
CA VAL A 139 -5.54 14.32 28.61
C VAL A 139 -6.35 13.31 29.43
N LYS A 140 -5.69 12.51 30.27
CA LYS A 140 -6.38 11.57 31.17
C LYS A 140 -7.29 12.27 32.18
N GLY A 141 -6.90 13.44 32.67
CA GLY A 141 -7.68 14.26 33.60
C GLY A 141 -8.92 14.91 32.99
N LEU A 142 -9.01 14.99 31.65
CA LEU A 142 -10.23 15.45 30.97
C LEU A 142 -11.36 14.43 31.09
N LYS A 143 -12.60 14.92 30.94
CA LYS A 143 -13.78 14.06 30.84
C LYS A 143 -13.70 13.22 29.57
N ASP A 144 -14.21 11.98 29.62
CA ASP A 144 -14.12 11.03 28.51
C ASP A 144 -14.61 11.61 27.17
N ASN A 145 -15.69 12.38 27.19
CA ASN A 145 -16.26 13.03 26.01
C ASN A 145 -15.41 14.19 25.44
N GLN A 146 -14.47 14.73 26.22
CA GLN A 146 -13.61 15.85 25.82
C GLN A 146 -12.22 15.41 25.35
N ARG A 147 -11.80 14.17 25.65
CA ARG A 147 -10.44 13.68 25.34
C ARG A 147 -10.19 13.66 23.83
N MET A 148 -11.12 13.07 23.06
CA MET A 148 -10.99 12.96 21.61
C MET A 148 -11.02 14.32 20.92
N ASP A 149 -11.91 15.23 21.34
CA ASP A 149 -11.99 16.57 20.78
C ASP A 149 -10.72 17.38 21.04
N PHE A 150 -10.15 17.25 22.24
CA PHE A 150 -8.89 17.90 22.58
C PHE A 150 -7.75 17.38 21.71
N VAL A 151 -7.59 16.06 21.59
CA VAL A 151 -6.53 15.47 20.74
C VAL A 151 -6.72 15.84 19.27
N ARG A 152 -7.95 15.84 18.76
CA ARG A 152 -8.28 16.31 17.41
C ARG A 152 -7.91 17.77 17.20
N SER A 153 -8.10 18.62 18.22
CA SER A 153 -7.69 20.03 18.16
C SER A 153 -6.17 20.18 18.07
N LEU A 154 -5.39 19.33 18.75
CA LEU A 154 -3.92 19.31 18.65
C LEU A 154 -3.44 18.91 17.26
N ILE A 155 -4.07 17.89 16.66
CA ILE A 155 -3.79 17.46 15.29
C ILE A 155 -4.09 18.60 14.31
N THR A 156 -5.26 19.22 14.43
CA THR A 156 -5.68 20.33 13.55
C THR A 156 -4.78 21.55 13.70
N ALA A 157 -4.31 21.83 14.92
CA ALA A 157 -3.37 22.90 15.21
C ALA A 157 -1.92 22.60 14.76
N GLY A 158 -1.64 21.38 14.29
CA GLY A 158 -0.31 20.97 13.86
C GLY A 158 0.68 20.76 15.00
N LYS A 159 0.22 20.56 16.24
CA LYS A 159 1.09 20.38 17.41
C LYS A 159 1.65 18.96 17.49
N LYS A 160 2.61 18.67 16.61
CA LYS A 160 3.22 17.33 16.48
C LYS A 160 3.77 16.79 17.80
N SER A 161 4.51 17.59 18.57
CA SER A 161 5.12 17.16 19.83
C SER A 161 4.10 16.62 20.84
N ASP A 162 2.95 17.28 20.92
CA ASP A 162 1.91 16.97 21.90
C ASP A 162 1.13 15.72 21.47
N VAL A 163 0.84 15.59 20.17
CA VAL A 163 0.21 14.39 19.61
C VAL A 163 1.14 13.19 19.72
N ALA A 164 2.44 13.37 19.45
CA ALA A 164 3.45 12.34 19.63
C ALA A 164 3.53 11.88 21.09
N ALA A 165 3.43 12.79 22.06
CA ALA A 165 3.40 12.44 23.48
C ALA A 165 2.20 11.56 23.86
N VAL A 166 1.04 11.78 23.24
CA VAL A 166 -0.16 10.96 23.44
C VAL A 166 -0.02 9.58 22.80
N LEU A 167 0.62 9.48 21.62
CA LEU A 167 0.75 8.25 20.83
C LEU A 167 1.97 7.37 21.17
N ASP A 168 3.00 7.92 21.83
CA ASP A 168 4.22 7.18 22.20
C ASP A 168 3.97 6.13 23.30
N ALA A 169 2.89 6.29 24.08
CA ALA A 169 2.54 5.42 25.19
C ALA A 169 1.20 4.71 24.96
N PRO A 170 0.92 3.58 25.65
CA PRO A 170 -0.36 2.90 25.56
C PRO A 170 -1.56 3.82 25.89
N GLY A 171 -2.68 3.65 25.17
CA GLY A 171 -3.85 4.51 25.26
C GLY A 171 -4.39 4.71 26.68
N TYR A 172 -4.34 3.68 27.53
CA TYR A 172 -4.81 3.73 28.92
C TYR A 172 -4.05 4.75 29.80
N LEU A 173 -2.82 5.14 29.43
CA LEU A 173 -2.06 6.18 30.14
C LEU A 173 -2.57 7.59 29.82
N SER A 174 -3.18 7.76 28.66
CA SER A 174 -3.86 8.99 28.23
C SER A 174 -5.37 8.95 28.49
N GLY A 175 -5.89 7.83 29.05
CA GLY A 175 -7.33 7.62 29.25
C GLY A 175 -8.10 7.35 27.95
N LEU A 176 -7.42 6.85 26.92
CA LEU A 176 -8.02 6.45 25.65
C LEU A 176 -8.17 4.93 25.61
N ASN A 177 -9.27 4.46 25.01
CA ASN A 177 -9.44 3.05 24.65
C ASN A 177 -8.54 2.72 23.45
N ASP A 178 -8.19 1.44 23.27
CA ASP A 178 -7.29 1.01 22.20
C ASP A 178 -7.82 1.34 20.79
N GLU A 179 -9.14 1.24 20.59
CA GLU A 179 -9.81 1.65 19.35
C GLU A 179 -9.64 3.15 19.10
N THR A 180 -9.90 3.99 20.12
CA THR A 180 -9.74 5.44 20.00
C THR A 180 -8.28 5.85 19.79
N HIS A 181 -7.34 5.13 20.42
CA HIS A 181 -5.92 5.37 20.25
C HIS A 181 -5.46 5.05 18.81
N THR A 182 -5.99 3.97 18.22
CA THR A 182 -5.75 3.61 16.81
C THR A 182 -6.32 4.67 15.87
N LEU A 183 -7.54 5.14 16.12
CA LEU A 183 -8.16 6.19 15.33
C LEU A 183 -7.38 7.52 15.39
N VAL A 184 -6.88 7.92 16.57
CA VAL A 184 -6.00 9.10 16.70
C VAL A 184 -4.73 8.93 15.87
N ARG A 185 -4.15 7.73 15.85
CA ARG A 185 -2.96 7.44 15.05
C ARG A 185 -3.22 7.58 13.56
N GLU A 186 -4.35 7.11 13.07
CA GLU A 186 -4.77 7.26 11.67
C GLU A 186 -4.97 8.74 11.30
N MET A 187 -5.68 9.50 12.13
CA MET A 187 -5.86 10.94 11.95
C MET A 187 -4.53 11.71 11.97
N ALA A 188 -3.62 11.33 12.86
CA ALA A 188 -2.28 11.93 12.93
C ALA A 188 -1.44 11.56 11.70
N ALA A 189 -1.54 10.33 11.18
CA ALA A 189 -0.88 9.92 9.95
C ALA A 189 -1.37 10.74 8.75
N GLU A 190 -2.69 10.92 8.62
CA GLU A 190 -3.28 11.72 7.54
C GLU A 190 -2.83 13.18 7.61
N ALA A 191 -2.78 13.77 8.80
CA ALA A 191 -2.40 15.17 9.00
C ALA A 191 -0.89 15.43 8.83
N PHE A 192 -0.04 14.56 9.37
CA PHE A 192 1.41 14.78 9.43
C PHE A 192 2.22 14.06 8.34
N ALA A 193 1.65 13.05 7.68
CA ALA A 193 2.28 12.30 6.59
C ALA A 193 1.42 12.35 5.30
N PRO A 194 1.20 13.53 4.70
CA PRO A 194 0.41 13.62 3.49
C PRO A 194 1.06 12.86 2.33
N TRP A 195 0.23 12.18 1.54
CA TRP A 195 0.65 11.41 0.35
C TRP A 195 0.99 12.30 -0.85
N THR A 196 0.52 13.54 -0.88
CA THR A 196 0.89 14.52 -1.92
C THR A 196 2.23 15.16 -1.59
N THR A 197 3.23 15.00 -2.45
CA THR A 197 4.51 15.73 -2.45
C THR A 197 4.37 17.23 -2.75
N GLY A 198 3.19 17.84 -2.52
CA GLY A 198 2.89 19.22 -2.94
C GLY A 198 1.78 19.94 -2.17
N SER A 199 1.35 19.48 -0.99
CA SER A 199 0.41 20.24 -0.16
C SER A 199 1.14 20.83 1.05
N SER A 200 1.31 22.14 0.98
CA SER A 200 2.00 23.04 1.89
C SER A 200 1.84 22.75 3.38
N ALA A 201 2.96 22.86 4.11
CA ALA A 201 2.98 23.24 5.52
C ALA A 201 1.89 24.29 5.84
N PRO A 202 1.25 24.26 7.02
CA PRO A 202 0.31 25.29 7.41
C PRO A 202 1.02 26.64 7.32
N ARG A 203 0.67 27.46 6.32
CA ARG A 203 1.12 28.84 6.23
C ARG A 203 0.61 29.54 7.49
N ALA A 204 1.47 29.66 8.49
CA ALA A 204 1.28 30.56 9.60
C ALA A 204 1.05 31.94 8.97
N ARG A 205 -0.21 32.38 8.94
CA ARG A 205 -0.62 33.70 8.46
C ARG A 205 -0.24 34.71 9.54
N CYS A 206 1.05 34.92 9.74
CA CYS A 206 1.59 36.03 10.51
C CYS A 206 1.79 37.22 9.58
N SER A 207 0.70 37.80 9.08
CA SER A 207 0.73 39.18 8.62
C SER A 207 0.52 40.08 9.84
N ARG A 208 1.60 40.31 10.60
CA ARG A 208 1.68 41.50 11.45
C ARG A 208 1.66 42.69 10.51
N GLY A 209 0.54 43.38 10.45
CA GLY A 209 0.46 44.71 9.86
C GLY A 209 1.33 45.64 10.69
N TRP A 210 2.58 45.82 10.27
CA TRP A 210 3.45 46.84 10.84
C TRP A 210 3.09 48.17 10.17
N SER A 211 2.36 49.01 10.90
CA SER A 211 2.10 50.40 10.51
C SER A 211 3.37 51.23 10.79
N GLY A 212 4.15 51.49 9.74
CA GLY A 212 5.25 52.45 9.80
C GLY A 212 4.74 53.90 10.00
N PRO A 213 5.54 54.78 10.62
CA PRO A 213 5.11 56.15 10.93
C PRO A 213 5.11 57.05 9.68
N PRO A 214 4.27 58.10 9.63
CA PRO A 214 4.18 59.00 8.48
C PRO A 214 5.43 59.88 8.36
N ALA A 215 5.94 59.98 7.14
CA ALA A 215 7.04 60.88 6.81
C ALA A 215 6.63 62.35 6.97
N THR A 216 7.40 63.06 7.78
CA THR A 216 7.39 64.53 7.86
C THR A 216 8.38 65.12 6.86
N SER A 217 7.95 66.23 6.24
CA SER A 217 8.67 67.21 5.38
C SER A 217 8.60 66.95 3.89
#